data_AF-A0A180FDE7-F1
#
_entry.id   AF-A0A180FDE7-F1
#
_cell.length_a   1.000
_cell.length_b   1.000
_cell.length_c   1.000
_cell.angle_alpha   90.00
_cell.angle_beta   90.00
_cell.angle_gamma   90.00
#
_symmetry.space_group_name_H-M   'P 1'
#
loop_
_entity.id
_entity.type
_entity.pdbx_description
1 polymer ?
#
loop_
_entity_poly.entity_id
_entity_poly.type
_entity_poly.pdbx_seq_one_letter_code
_entity_poly.pdbx_strand_id
1 'polypeptide(L)'
;MSPDGKHLLYTLSDYGNFPVWHTEVDLYMIDLSTGEYHPLEQANSAGATDSYHSWSSNSRWIVYGSRRTDRLYTRPYIAYIDTAGNSAKPFLLPQKDTEFSPAL
;
A
#
# COMPACT_ATOMS: atom_id res chain seq x y z
N MET A 1 8.91 7.54 -3.14
CA MET A 1 10.33 7.18 -2.91
C MET A 1 10.57 7.10 -1.42
N SER A 2 11.31 6.10 -0.95
CA SER A 2 11.68 5.96 0.45
C SER A 2 12.67 7.06 0.85
N PRO A 3 12.62 7.60 2.09
CA PRO A 3 13.54 8.65 2.53
C PRO A 3 15.03 8.32 2.46
N ASP A 4 15.40 7.04 2.60
CA ASP A 4 16.76 6.52 2.42
C ASP A 4 17.16 6.33 0.95
N GLY A 5 16.29 6.65 0.00
CA GLY A 5 16.59 6.65 -1.45
C GLY A 5 16.79 5.26 -2.06
N LYS A 6 16.45 4.18 -1.34
CA LYS A 6 16.64 2.80 -1.83
C LYS A 6 15.50 2.28 -2.68
N HIS A 7 14.28 2.70 -2.38
CA HIS A 7 13.10 2.12 -3.02
C HIS A 7 12.14 3.19 -3.57
N LEU A 8 11.51 2.87 -4.69
CA LEU A 8 10.38 3.62 -5.23
C LEU A 8 9.12 2.79 -5.13
N LEU A 9 8.21 3.19 -4.23
CA LEU A 9 6.84 2.73 -4.23
C LEU A 9 6.05 3.49 -5.31
N TYR A 10 5.25 2.77 -6.08
CA TYR A 10 4.34 3.31 -7.07
C TYR A 10 3.06 2.48 -7.15
N THR A 11 2.08 3.00 -7.86
CA THR A 11 0.78 2.35 -8.07
C THR A 11 0.69 1.95 -9.53
N LEU A 12 0.51 0.66 -9.80
CA LEU A 12 0.30 0.14 -11.15
C LEU A 12 -1.22 0.08 -11.43
N SER A 13 -1.62 0.56 -12.60
CA SER A 13 -3.01 0.62 -13.04
C SER A 13 -3.05 0.36 -14.54
N ASP A 14 -3.95 -0.51 -14.98
CA ASP A 14 -4.12 -0.84 -16.41
C ASP A 14 -4.72 0.33 -17.20
N TYR A 15 -5.47 1.20 -16.52
CA TYR A 15 -6.21 2.30 -17.13
C TYR A 15 -5.99 3.63 -16.39
N GLY A 16 -6.35 4.73 -17.06
CA GLY A 16 -6.06 6.12 -16.69
C GLY A 16 -6.76 6.64 -15.43
N ASN A 17 -6.72 7.98 -15.29
CA ASN A 17 -6.97 8.79 -14.10
C ASN A 17 -8.01 8.25 -13.08
N PHE A 18 -7.70 8.39 -11.77
CA PHE A 18 -8.48 7.93 -10.61
C PHE A 18 -8.40 6.42 -10.29
N PRO A 19 -7.20 5.90 -9.98
CA PRO A 19 -6.98 4.48 -9.66
C PRO A 19 -7.91 3.92 -8.57
N VAL A 20 -8.42 4.78 -7.68
CA VAL A 20 -9.35 4.46 -6.58
C VAL A 20 -10.62 3.67 -6.97
N TRP A 21 -11.00 3.67 -8.26
CA TRP A 21 -12.18 2.98 -8.78
C TRP A 21 -11.87 1.66 -9.48
N HIS A 22 -10.59 1.29 -9.57
CA HIS A 22 -10.08 0.18 -10.35
C HIS A 22 -9.61 -0.94 -9.42
N THR A 23 -10.27 -2.09 -9.48
CA THR A 23 -10.03 -3.23 -8.57
C THR A 23 -8.72 -3.97 -8.85
N GLU A 24 -8.10 -3.71 -10.01
CA GLU A 24 -6.82 -4.22 -10.48
C GLU A 24 -5.62 -3.39 -10.01
N VAL A 25 -5.87 -2.29 -9.28
CA VAL A 25 -4.82 -1.36 -8.90
C VAL A 25 -4.06 -1.85 -7.68
N ASP A 26 -2.77 -2.07 -7.89
CA ASP A 26 -1.85 -2.63 -6.91
C ASP A 26 -0.67 -1.69 -6.64
N LEU A 27 -0.11 -1.81 -5.43
CA LEU A 27 1.17 -1.20 -5.08
C LEU A 27 2.32 -2.07 -5.57
N TYR A 28 3.33 -1.41 -6.13
CA TYR A 28 4.58 -2.03 -6.59
C TYR A 28 5.78 -1.30 -6.01
N MET A 29 6.87 -2.05 -5.83
CA MET A 29 8.17 -1.53 -5.40
C MET A 29 9.17 -1.64 -6.54
N ILE A 30 10.06 -0.66 -6.68
CA ILE A 30 11.29 -0.74 -7.46
C ILE A 30 12.47 -0.63 -6.49
N ASP A 31 13.44 -1.55 -6.57
CA ASP A 31 14.77 -1.34 -6.00
C ASP A 31 15.57 -0.40 -6.91
N LEU A 32 15.97 0.75 -6.39
CA LEU A 32 16.62 1.79 -7.19
C LEU A 32 18.09 1.47 -7.54
N SER A 33 18.68 0.46 -6.90
CA SER A 33 20.02 0.00 -7.22
C SER A 33 20.05 -1.03 -8.35
N THR A 34 19.04 -1.90 -8.42
CA THR A 34 18.97 -2.97 -9.45
C THR A 34 18.01 -2.62 -10.60
N GLY A 35 17.02 -1.75 -10.35
CA GLY A 35 15.91 -1.49 -11.26
C GLY A 35 14.85 -2.61 -11.27
N GLU A 36 15.03 -3.67 -10.47
CA GLU A 36 14.05 -4.74 -10.35
C GLU A 36 12.79 -4.22 -9.63
N TYR A 37 11.64 -4.74 -10.04
CA TYR A 37 10.36 -4.35 -9.49
C TYR A 37 9.47 -5.55 -9.19
N HIS A 38 8.64 -5.42 -8.16
CA HIS A 38 7.74 -6.47 -7.70
C HIS A 38 6.47 -5.89 -7.04
N PRO A 39 5.34 -6.62 -7.08
CA PRO A 39 4.15 -6.24 -6.34
C PRO A 39 4.37 -6.34 -4.82
N LEU A 40 3.69 -5.48 -4.04
CA LEU A 40 3.64 -5.60 -2.58
C LEU A 40 2.59 -6.65 -2.17
N GLU A 41 2.85 -7.92 -2.46
CA GLU A 41 1.93 -9.06 -2.29
C GLU A 41 1.19 -9.10 -0.94
N GLN A 42 1.90 -8.84 0.17
CA GLN A 42 1.29 -8.88 1.50
C GLN A 42 0.47 -7.64 1.84
N ALA A 43 0.82 -6.48 1.26
CA ALA A 43 0.07 -5.24 1.44
C ALA A 43 -1.16 -5.20 0.54
N ASN A 44 -1.05 -5.67 -0.70
CA ASN A 44 -2.13 -5.61 -1.68
C ASN A 44 -3.32 -6.49 -1.29
N SER A 45 -4.50 -6.14 -1.78
CA SER A 45 -5.74 -6.86 -1.54
C SER A 45 -6.38 -7.26 -2.87
N ALA A 46 -6.52 -8.57 -3.09
CA ALA A 46 -7.17 -9.07 -4.30
C ALA A 46 -8.59 -8.49 -4.49
N GLY A 47 -8.83 -7.90 -5.66
CA GLY A 47 -10.13 -7.34 -6.04
C GLY A 47 -10.51 -6.06 -5.29
N ALA A 48 -9.54 -5.34 -4.73
CA ALA A 48 -9.73 -4.03 -4.14
C ALA A 48 -8.56 -3.11 -4.49
N THR A 49 -8.85 -1.82 -4.66
CA THR A 49 -7.82 -0.84 -4.96
C THR A 49 -6.89 -0.57 -3.78
N ASP A 50 -5.58 -0.50 -4.06
CA ASP A 50 -4.54 0.00 -3.15
C ASP A 50 -3.69 1.11 -3.81
N SER A 51 -3.81 2.35 -3.32
CA SER A 51 -3.21 3.55 -3.94
C SER A 51 -2.93 4.68 -2.94
N TYR A 52 -2.52 5.86 -3.41
CA TYR A 52 -2.27 7.06 -2.57
C TYR A 52 -1.35 6.78 -1.37
N HIS A 53 -0.14 6.30 -1.66
CA HIS A 53 0.83 5.90 -0.64
C HIS A 53 1.70 7.07 -0.16
N SER A 54 2.25 6.95 1.04
CA SER A 54 3.29 7.81 1.59
C SER A 54 4.23 7.03 2.51
N TRP A 55 5.45 7.52 2.67
CA TRP A 55 6.50 6.89 3.46
C TRP A 55 6.66 7.54 4.83
N SER A 56 6.92 6.73 5.84
CA SER A 56 7.50 7.18 7.10
C SER A 56 8.95 7.63 6.91
N SER A 57 9.40 8.55 7.79
CA SER A 57 10.75 9.14 7.74
C SER A 57 11.89 8.14 7.92
N ASN A 58 11.63 6.96 8.49
CA ASN A 58 12.65 5.93 8.73
C ASN A 58 12.73 4.88 7.62
N SER A 59 12.00 5.05 6.51
CA SER A 59 11.95 4.09 5.39
C SER A 59 11.48 2.67 5.74
N ARG A 60 10.78 2.47 6.87
CA ARG A 60 10.32 1.13 7.29
C ARG A 60 8.82 0.98 7.40
N TRP A 61 8.07 2.05 7.16
CA TRP A 61 6.61 2.03 7.15
C TRP A 61 6.06 2.83 5.99
N ILE A 62 4.93 2.37 5.47
CA ILE A 62 4.10 3.09 4.51
C ILE A 62 2.69 3.23 5.07
N VAL A 63 2.02 4.30 4.67
CA VAL A 63 0.57 4.45 4.75
C VAL A 63 0.03 4.53 3.33
N TYR A 64 -1.12 3.91 3.06
CA TYR A 64 -1.76 3.95 1.76
C TYR A 64 -3.28 3.83 1.88
N GLY A 65 -4.01 4.30 0.88
CA GLY A 65 -5.45 4.17 0.80
C GLY A 65 -5.86 2.81 0.23
N SER A 66 -6.77 2.12 0.92
CA SER A 66 -7.34 0.86 0.47
C SER A 66 -8.85 0.85 0.59
N ARG A 67 -9.52 0.16 -0.35
CA ARG A 67 -10.95 -0.15 -0.25
C ARG A 67 -11.24 -1.60 0.13
N ARG A 68 -10.24 -2.34 0.65
CA ARG A 68 -10.35 -3.78 0.92
C ARG A 68 -11.51 -4.24 1.79
N THR A 69 -12.01 -3.36 2.67
CA THR A 69 -13.07 -3.70 3.64
C THR A 69 -14.45 -3.82 2.99
N ASP A 70 -14.85 -2.86 2.17
CA ASP A 70 -16.22 -2.79 1.62
C ASP A 70 -16.28 -2.40 0.14
N ARG A 71 -15.11 -2.15 -0.48
CA ARG A 71 -14.95 -1.68 -1.87
C ARG A 71 -15.53 -0.29 -2.15
N LEU A 72 -16.14 0.36 -1.15
CA LEU A 72 -16.83 1.64 -1.29
C LEU A 72 -15.99 2.80 -0.77
N TYR A 73 -15.42 2.64 0.43
CA TYR A 73 -14.71 3.71 1.11
C TYR A 73 -13.21 3.44 1.18
N THR A 74 -12.42 4.43 0.76
CA THR A 74 -10.98 4.40 0.93
C THR A 74 -10.63 4.68 2.39
N ARG A 75 -9.94 3.74 3.02
CA ARG A 75 -9.43 3.85 4.39
C ARG A 75 -7.90 3.78 4.40
N PRO A 76 -7.21 4.47 5.31
CA PRO A 76 -5.76 4.39 5.42
C PRO A 76 -5.33 3.08 6.09
N TYR A 77 -4.42 2.35 5.44
CA TYR A 77 -3.76 1.15 5.96
C TYR A 77 -2.27 1.42 6.13
N ILE A 78 -1.67 0.80 7.14
CA ILE A 78 -0.24 0.88 7.44
C ILE A 78 0.38 -0.49 7.19
N ALA A 79 1.52 -0.53 6.53
CA ALA A 79 2.35 -1.72 6.35
C ALA A 79 3.81 -1.44 6.73
N TYR A 80 4.47 -2.42 7.33
CA TYR A 80 5.92 -2.43 7.51
C TYR A 80 6.61 -2.83 6.21
N ILE A 81 7.74 -2.23 5.91
CA ILE A 81 8.62 -2.56 4.79
C ILE A 81 9.96 -3.04 5.34
N ASP A 82 10.37 -4.25 4.96
CA ASP A 82 11.65 -4.82 5.34
C ASP A 82 12.83 -4.20 4.55
N THR A 83 14.05 -4.62 4.87
CA THR A 83 15.25 -4.08 4.21
C THR A 83 15.43 -4.51 2.76
N ALA A 84 14.67 -5.49 2.29
CA ALA A 84 14.65 -5.95 0.90
C ALA A 84 13.48 -5.34 0.09
N GLY A 85 12.68 -4.45 0.71
CA GLY A 85 11.54 -3.82 0.05
C GLY A 85 10.27 -4.69 0.03
N ASN A 86 10.21 -5.78 0.81
CA ASN A 86 8.99 -6.56 0.96
C ASN A 86 8.07 -5.95 2.01
N SER A 87 6.76 -6.07 1.79
CA SER A 87 5.76 -5.65 2.75
C SER A 87 5.39 -6.77 3.73
N ALA A 88 5.07 -6.37 4.95
CA ALA A 88 4.33 -7.23 5.88
C ALA A 88 2.81 -7.04 5.70
N LYS A 89 2.02 -7.95 6.30
CA LYS A 89 0.56 -7.81 6.34
C LYS A 89 0.16 -6.46 6.96
N PRO A 90 -0.71 -5.69 6.31
CA PRO A 90 -1.09 -4.36 6.75
C PRO A 90 -2.18 -4.41 7.81
N PHE A 91 -2.32 -3.30 8.54
CA PHE A 91 -3.43 -3.06 9.46
C PHE A 91 -4.08 -1.70 9.18
N LEU A 92 -5.38 -1.61 9.45
CA LEU A 92 -6.13 -0.37 9.34
C LEU A 92 -5.55 0.65 10.33
N LEU A 93 -5.39 1.91 9.91
CA LEU A 93 -4.96 3.00 10.79
C LEU A 93 -5.76 2.93 12.11
N PRO A 94 -5.09 2.92 13.27
CA PRO A 94 -5.76 2.77 14.55
C PRO A 94 -6.88 3.81 14.72
N GLN A 95 -8.07 3.33 15.02
CA GLN A 95 -9.21 4.17 15.33
C GLN A 95 -9.28 4.40 16.84
N LYS A 96 -9.98 5.46 17.26
CA LYS A 96 -10.16 5.81 18.68
C LYS A 96 -10.72 4.64 19.50
N ASP A 97 -11.55 3.82 18.88
CA ASP A 97 -12.03 2.56 19.43
C ASP A 97 -11.26 1.41 18.76
N THR A 98 -10.48 0.68 19.55
CA THR A 98 -9.66 -0.45 19.07
C THR A 98 -10.49 -1.70 18.81
N GLU A 99 -11.71 -1.79 19.35
CA GLU A 99 -12.65 -2.88 19.11
C GLU A 99 -13.48 -2.65 17.84
N PHE A 100 -13.40 -1.45 17.24
CA PHE A 100 -13.99 -1.18 15.94
C PHE A 100 -13.20 -1.90 14.85
N SER A 101 -13.57 -3.14 14.58
CA SER A 101 -13.23 -3.84 13.35
C SER A 101 -14.39 -3.68 12.38
N PRO A 102 -14.21 -3.06 11.20
CA PRO A 102 -15.23 -3.17 10.18
C PRO A 102 -15.36 -4.64 9.78
N ALA A 103 -16.60 -5.13 9.68
CA ALA A 103 -16.88 -6.53 9.36
C ALA A 103 -16.14 -6.94 8.06
N LEU A 104 -15.49 -8.11 8.12
CA LEU A 104 -14.78 -8.75 7.00
C LEU A 104 -15.77 -9.28 5.95
#